data_AF-A0A382I1M6-F1
#
_entry.id   AF-A0A382I1M6-F1
#
_cell.length_a   1.000
_cell.length_b   1.000
_cell.length_c   1.000
_cell.angle_alpha   90.00
_cell.angle_beta   90.00
_cell.angle_gamma   90.00
#
_symmetry.space_group_name_H-M   'P 1'
#
loop_
_entity.id
_entity.type
_entity.pdbx_description
1 polymer ?
#
loop_
_entity_poly.entity_id
_entity_poly.type
_entity_poly.pdbx_seq_one_letter_code
_entity_poly.pdbx_strand_id
1 'polypeptide(L)'
;PWDQKGFWATKVATNLINLVPFIGPEMQKLVIGGTEYGHHTLTRFFALHAGVLPGLLVLLIVGHIYLFRRHGITPAEPKRKRDAYFWPDQVFKDIVACLAVMVVVMVVVFSAHGAHLGSPADPSEPFSAARPDWYFLFLFQFLKLPFFAGENEVWGAIYIPGIAVGLICLMPFIGRWKLGHVFNIGIIFVFLGGAGALTYLAKQEDVTGPNSATYLRGVLADTRDADRVTALAKARGIETTALSLLKDDPKTQGARLFAQHCASCHRYDGHDGLGVELPKAGTLAKLQSRTTMFSRFASGDAVHPGWLARKSATNEWQTVQSVLDEKTEGLFDVIASIQLQEKQSAPDLKDFATRQWIRDLLDPDNYISARYFGGTTHRDGAMYKKFLDRKVRKYAADEREMLDAIAVALSAEAKLPSQVAADQTGVALIKQGIAYLEDDIGCIDCHAFGEPDP
;
A
#
# COMPACT_ATOMS: atom_id res chain seq x y z
N PRO A 1 -12.83 1.43 -16.04
CA PRO A 1 -13.52 0.52 -15.11
C PRO A 1 -13.82 1.24 -13.79
N TRP A 2 -14.67 0.69 -12.92
CA TRP A 2 -14.98 1.26 -11.60
C TRP A 2 -14.19 0.55 -10.49
N ASP A 3 -12.87 0.55 -10.63
CA ASP A 3 -11.89 0.04 -9.67
C ASP A 3 -11.24 1.19 -8.89
N GLN A 4 -10.43 0.87 -7.87
CA GLN A 4 -9.79 1.88 -7.01
C GLN A 4 -8.98 2.89 -7.83
N LYS A 5 -8.12 2.42 -8.75
CA LYS A 5 -7.34 3.31 -9.62
C LYS A 5 -8.24 4.21 -10.46
N GLY A 6 -9.23 3.65 -11.16
CA GLY A 6 -10.14 4.39 -12.03
C GLY A 6 -10.96 5.44 -11.29
N PHE A 7 -11.49 5.10 -10.11
CA PHE A 7 -12.25 6.02 -9.28
C PHE A 7 -11.38 7.18 -8.79
N TRP A 8 -10.27 6.90 -8.11
CA TRP A 8 -9.45 7.93 -7.46
C TRP A 8 -8.68 8.79 -8.47
N ALA A 9 -8.14 8.21 -9.55
CA ALA A 9 -7.46 8.99 -10.58
C ALA A 9 -8.42 9.93 -11.32
N THR A 10 -9.64 9.46 -11.64
CA THR A 10 -10.64 10.30 -12.31
C THR A 10 -11.18 11.39 -11.38
N LYS A 11 -11.40 11.07 -10.09
CA LYS A 11 -11.79 12.06 -9.08
C LYS A 11 -10.80 13.23 -9.03
N VAL A 12 -9.49 12.92 -8.95
CA VAL A 12 -8.43 13.94 -9.00
C VAL A 12 -8.49 14.75 -10.30
N ALA A 13 -8.62 14.09 -11.46
CA ALA A 13 -8.70 14.79 -12.74
C ALA A 13 -9.92 15.74 -12.82
N THR A 14 -11.08 15.32 -12.33
CA THR A 14 -12.28 16.18 -12.29
C THR A 14 -12.17 17.31 -11.28
N ASN A 15 -11.40 17.14 -10.20
CA ASN A 15 -11.15 18.21 -9.22
C ASN A 15 -10.30 19.34 -9.82
N LEU A 16 -9.44 19.07 -10.81
CA LEU A 16 -8.68 20.12 -11.49
C LEU A 16 -9.58 21.12 -12.23
N ILE A 17 -10.80 20.73 -12.63
CA ILE A 17 -11.78 21.63 -13.27
C ILE A 17 -12.19 22.74 -12.31
N ASN A 18 -12.18 22.48 -10.99
CA ASN A 18 -12.48 23.50 -9.99
C ASN A 18 -11.48 24.66 -10.01
N LEU A 19 -10.27 24.44 -10.54
CA LEU A 19 -9.23 25.46 -10.66
C LEU A 19 -9.49 26.44 -11.82
N VAL A 20 -10.48 26.19 -12.67
CA VAL A 20 -10.83 27.11 -13.77
C VAL A 20 -11.31 28.44 -13.16
N PRO A 21 -10.69 29.58 -13.51
CA PRO A 21 -11.09 30.88 -12.99
C PRO A 21 -12.56 31.19 -13.28
N PHE A 22 -13.21 31.87 -12.33
CA PHE A 22 -14.59 32.39 -12.41
C PHE A 22 -15.73 31.36 -12.42
N ILE A 23 -15.57 30.22 -13.08
CA ILE A 23 -16.66 29.25 -13.32
C ILE A 23 -16.32 27.80 -12.91
N GLY A 24 -15.19 27.58 -12.24
CA GLY A 24 -14.67 26.26 -11.89
C GLY A 24 -15.64 25.35 -11.13
N PRO A 25 -16.21 25.78 -9.98
CA PRO A 25 -17.12 24.94 -9.20
C PRO A 25 -18.37 24.50 -9.99
N GLU A 26 -18.94 25.41 -10.75
CA GLU A 26 -20.15 25.21 -11.55
C GLU A 26 -19.86 24.30 -12.74
N MET A 27 -18.71 24.49 -13.40
CA MET A 27 -18.23 23.60 -14.44
C MET A 27 -17.98 22.19 -13.91
N GLN A 28 -17.31 22.07 -12.76
CA GLN A 28 -17.07 20.77 -12.13
C GLN A 28 -18.38 20.07 -11.82
N LYS A 29 -19.31 20.76 -11.14
CA LYS A 29 -20.64 20.24 -10.80
C LYS A 29 -21.41 19.80 -12.05
N LEU A 30 -21.34 20.58 -13.13
CA LEU A 30 -21.94 20.23 -14.41
C LEU A 30 -21.30 18.98 -15.03
N VAL A 31 -19.98 18.81 -14.96
CA VAL A 31 -19.28 17.65 -15.51
C VAL A 31 -19.58 16.39 -14.69
N ILE A 32 -19.47 16.45 -13.35
CA ILE A 32 -19.67 15.27 -12.49
C ILE A 32 -21.15 14.93 -12.29
N GLY A 33 -22.06 15.90 -12.45
CA GLY A 33 -23.52 15.68 -12.39
C GLY A 33 -24.12 15.64 -11.00
N GLY A 34 -23.41 16.18 -10.00
CA GLY A 34 -23.81 16.17 -8.61
C GLY A 34 -22.85 17.00 -7.77
N THR A 35 -23.05 17.01 -6.45
CA THR A 35 -22.12 17.64 -5.50
C THR A 35 -20.86 16.80 -5.28
N GLU A 36 -20.93 15.50 -5.56
CA GLU A 36 -19.83 14.56 -5.36
C GLU A 36 -19.67 13.62 -6.55
N TYR A 37 -18.46 13.10 -6.72
CA TYR A 37 -18.13 12.10 -7.73
C TYR A 37 -18.78 10.76 -7.37
N GLY A 38 -19.62 10.21 -8.25
CA GLY A 38 -20.37 8.99 -7.93
C GLY A 38 -21.12 8.39 -9.11
N HIS A 39 -22.28 7.77 -8.82
CA HIS A 39 -23.05 7.02 -9.82
C HIS A 39 -23.54 7.88 -11.00
N HIS A 40 -23.96 9.12 -10.75
CA HIS A 40 -24.33 10.06 -11.81
C HIS A 40 -23.15 10.42 -12.72
N THR A 41 -21.93 10.50 -12.16
CA THR A 41 -20.72 10.72 -12.96
C THR A 41 -20.42 9.52 -13.84
N LEU A 42 -20.48 8.30 -13.27
CA LEU A 42 -20.21 7.06 -13.99
C LEU A 42 -21.13 6.87 -15.21
N THR A 43 -22.44 6.99 -15.01
CA THR A 43 -23.43 6.76 -16.08
C THR A 43 -23.29 7.77 -17.21
N ARG A 44 -23.00 9.03 -16.89
CA ARG A 44 -22.74 10.08 -17.89
C ARG A 44 -21.43 9.87 -18.63
N PHE A 45 -20.36 9.54 -17.90
CA PHE A 45 -19.06 9.27 -18.52
C PHE A 45 -19.12 8.04 -19.41
N PHE A 46 -19.88 7.02 -19.02
CA PHE A 46 -20.15 5.87 -19.88
C PHE A 46 -20.88 6.28 -21.16
N ALA A 47 -21.97 7.05 -21.08
CA ALA A 47 -22.69 7.53 -22.25
C ALA A 47 -21.82 8.41 -23.18
N LEU A 48 -21.01 9.29 -22.60
CA LEU A 48 -20.05 10.11 -23.35
C LEU A 48 -18.97 9.24 -24.01
N HIS A 49 -18.39 8.29 -23.27
CA HIS A 49 -17.27 7.48 -23.76
C HIS A 49 -17.68 6.40 -24.77
N ALA A 50 -18.81 5.74 -24.57
CA ALA A 50 -19.28 4.66 -25.43
C ALA A 50 -20.12 5.15 -26.62
N GLY A 51 -20.79 6.30 -26.48
CA GLY A 51 -21.66 6.85 -27.52
C GLY A 51 -21.11 8.11 -28.17
N VAL A 52 -21.08 9.21 -27.41
CA VAL A 52 -20.85 10.55 -27.97
C VAL A 52 -19.45 10.74 -28.53
N LEU A 53 -18.40 10.42 -27.77
CA LEU A 53 -17.01 10.62 -28.17
C LEU A 53 -16.60 9.76 -29.37
N PRO A 54 -16.95 8.46 -29.46
CA PRO A 54 -16.71 7.67 -30.67
C PRO A 54 -17.44 8.23 -31.89
N GLY A 55 -18.70 8.66 -31.73
CA GLY A 55 -19.46 9.31 -32.80
C GLY A 55 -18.79 10.59 -33.31
N LEU A 56 -18.35 11.46 -32.39
CA LEU A 56 -17.59 12.67 -32.72
C LEU A 56 -16.24 12.34 -33.39
N LEU A 57 -15.54 11.29 -32.93
CA LEU A 57 -14.28 10.84 -33.52
C LEU A 57 -14.49 10.38 -34.96
N VAL A 58 -15.56 9.63 -35.26
CA VAL A 58 -15.90 9.24 -36.64
C VAL A 58 -16.14 10.47 -37.52
N LEU A 59 -16.92 11.45 -37.03
CA LEU A 59 -17.15 12.69 -37.76
C LEU A 59 -15.84 13.46 -38.05
N LEU A 60 -14.95 13.54 -37.05
CA LEU A 60 -13.63 14.16 -37.22
C LEU A 60 -12.75 13.39 -38.19
N ILE A 61 -12.75 12.05 -38.17
CA ILE A 61 -12.01 11.21 -39.12
C ILE A 61 -12.53 11.41 -40.54
N VAL A 62 -13.86 11.44 -40.74
CA VAL A 62 -14.46 11.71 -42.06
C VAL A 62 -14.06 13.11 -42.55
N GLY A 63 -14.15 14.11 -41.69
CA GLY A 63 -13.70 15.48 -42.01
C GLY A 63 -12.20 15.54 -42.33
N HIS A 64 -11.37 14.84 -41.56
CA HIS A 64 -9.94 14.73 -41.78
C HIS A 64 -9.61 14.08 -43.13
N ILE A 65 -10.25 12.95 -43.45
CA ILE A 65 -10.10 12.26 -44.75
C ILE A 65 -10.58 13.16 -45.89
N TYR A 66 -11.69 13.87 -45.72
CA TYR A 66 -12.20 14.81 -46.72
C TYR A 66 -11.19 15.92 -47.02
N LEU A 67 -10.64 16.57 -45.98
CA LEU A 67 -9.62 17.62 -46.15
C LEU A 67 -8.35 17.06 -46.78
N PHE A 68 -7.91 15.87 -46.36
CA PHE A 68 -6.78 15.18 -46.95
C PHE A 68 -6.99 14.89 -48.43
N ARG A 69 -8.16 14.38 -48.83
CA ARG A 69 -8.47 14.11 -50.25
C ARG A 69 -8.60 15.38 -51.08
N ARG A 70 -9.05 16.49 -50.47
CA ARG A 70 -9.18 17.79 -51.16
C ARG A 70 -7.83 18.48 -51.39
N HIS A 71 -6.93 18.42 -50.40
CA HIS A 71 -5.67 19.17 -50.43
C HIS A 71 -4.44 18.32 -50.79
N GLY A 72 -4.55 16.99 -50.72
CA GLY A 72 -3.46 16.07 -51.02
C GLY A 72 -2.35 16.06 -49.96
N ILE A 73 -1.29 15.30 -50.23
CA ILE A 73 -0.08 15.27 -49.38
C ILE A 73 0.81 16.46 -49.79
N THR A 74 1.26 17.25 -48.82
CA THR A 74 2.19 18.36 -49.03
C THR A 74 3.58 18.02 -48.47
N PRO A 75 4.40 17.22 -49.18
CA PRO A 75 5.76 16.91 -48.73
C PRO A 75 6.63 18.17 -48.79
N ALA A 76 7.56 18.30 -47.84
CA ALA A 76 8.51 19.42 -47.81
C ALA A 76 9.39 19.49 -49.08
N GLU A 77 9.74 18.31 -49.61
CA GLU A 77 10.43 18.16 -50.89
C GLU A 77 9.59 17.27 -51.81
N PRO A 78 8.79 17.84 -52.73
CA PRO A 78 8.00 17.06 -53.66
C PRO A 78 8.92 16.37 -54.66
N LYS A 79 8.99 15.04 -54.59
CA LYS A 79 9.66 14.25 -55.62
C LYS A 79 8.81 14.34 -56.90
N ARG A 80 9.44 14.67 -58.03
CA ARG A 80 8.79 14.75 -59.36
C ARG A 80 8.39 13.40 -59.97
N LYS A 81 8.68 12.28 -59.30
CA LYS A 81 8.31 10.94 -59.77
C LYS A 81 6.82 10.73 -59.52
N ARG A 82 6.14 10.07 -60.45
CA ARG A 82 4.74 9.64 -60.27
C ARG A 82 4.66 8.71 -59.06
N ASP A 83 3.84 9.08 -58.08
CA ASP A 83 3.59 8.26 -56.90
C ASP A 83 2.95 6.92 -57.30
N ALA A 84 3.19 5.88 -56.49
CA ALA A 84 2.52 4.60 -56.63
C ALA A 84 1.01 4.77 -56.42
N TYR A 85 0.21 3.88 -57.01
CA TYR A 85 -1.23 3.90 -56.76
C TYR A 85 -1.52 3.50 -55.31
N PHE A 86 -2.52 4.15 -54.70
CA PHE A 86 -2.98 3.78 -53.36
C PHE A 86 -3.44 2.31 -53.32
N TRP A 87 -4.23 1.91 -54.32
CA TRP A 87 -4.60 0.52 -54.54
C TRP A 87 -3.87 -0.06 -55.75
N PRO A 88 -3.26 -1.25 -55.66
CA PRO A 88 -3.19 -2.13 -54.49
C PRO A 88 -1.95 -1.89 -53.60
N ASP A 89 -0.95 -1.15 -54.10
CA ASP A 89 0.41 -1.16 -53.54
C ASP A 89 0.50 -0.60 -52.11
N GLN A 90 -0.10 0.57 -51.85
CA GLN A 90 -0.05 1.19 -50.52
C GLN A 90 -0.92 0.42 -49.53
N VAL A 91 -2.13 0.02 -49.94
CA VAL A 91 -3.05 -0.75 -49.09
C VAL A 91 -2.41 -2.07 -48.64
N PHE A 92 -1.70 -2.77 -49.53
CA PHE A 92 -1.01 -4.01 -49.14
C PHE A 92 0.06 -3.75 -48.07
N LYS A 93 0.88 -2.69 -48.23
CA LYS A 93 1.90 -2.31 -47.22
C LYS A 93 1.26 -1.93 -45.88
N ASP A 94 0.16 -1.18 -45.92
CA ASP A 94 -0.58 -0.77 -44.73
C ASP A 94 -1.16 -1.99 -44.00
N ILE A 95 -1.74 -2.96 -44.73
CA ILE A 95 -2.23 -4.22 -44.15
C ILE A 95 -1.10 -5.01 -43.49
N VAL A 96 0.05 -5.14 -44.13
CA VAL A 96 1.21 -5.84 -43.56
C VAL A 96 1.70 -5.13 -42.30
N ALA A 97 1.79 -3.80 -42.31
CA ALA A 97 2.18 -3.02 -41.13
C ALA A 97 1.14 -3.14 -40.00
N CYS A 98 -0.15 -3.04 -40.29
CA CYS A 98 -1.22 -3.23 -39.33
C CYS A 98 -1.21 -4.65 -38.73
N LEU A 99 -0.96 -5.68 -39.55
CA LEU A 99 -0.83 -7.06 -39.08
C LEU A 99 0.37 -7.21 -38.14
N ALA A 100 1.53 -6.63 -38.48
CA ALA A 100 2.71 -6.65 -37.62
C ALA A 100 2.43 -6.00 -36.26
N VAL A 101 1.80 -4.82 -36.25
CA VAL A 101 1.39 -4.15 -34.99
C VAL A 101 0.39 -4.99 -34.22
N MET A 102 -0.61 -5.58 -34.90
CA MET A 102 -1.61 -6.44 -34.27
C MET A 102 -0.97 -7.65 -33.59
N VAL A 103 -0.02 -8.32 -34.25
CA VAL A 103 0.72 -9.44 -33.67
C VAL A 103 1.49 -9.01 -32.43
N VAL A 104 2.20 -7.87 -32.47
CA VAL A 104 2.92 -7.36 -31.30
C VAL A 104 1.98 -7.08 -30.14
N VAL A 105 0.87 -6.38 -30.38
CA VAL A 105 -0.14 -6.10 -29.35
C VAL A 105 -0.70 -7.39 -28.77
N MET A 106 -1.00 -8.37 -29.62
CA MET A 106 -1.58 -9.64 -29.19
C MET A 106 -0.60 -10.49 -28.36
N VAL A 107 0.68 -10.52 -28.72
CA VAL A 107 1.74 -11.14 -27.90
C VAL A 107 1.81 -10.48 -26.52
N VAL A 108 1.79 -9.15 -26.46
CA VAL A 108 1.80 -8.42 -25.18
C VAL A 108 0.57 -8.77 -24.35
N VAL A 109 -0.63 -8.73 -24.93
CA VAL A 109 -1.89 -9.03 -24.23
C VAL A 109 -1.91 -10.46 -23.68
N PHE A 110 -1.48 -11.45 -24.46
CA PHE A 110 -1.45 -12.84 -24.00
C PHE A 110 -0.38 -13.08 -22.93
N SER A 111 0.80 -12.46 -23.07
CA SER A 111 1.86 -12.57 -22.06
C SER A 111 1.49 -11.91 -20.73
N ALA A 112 0.77 -10.79 -20.78
CA ALA A 112 0.37 -10.00 -19.62
C ALA A 112 -0.98 -10.42 -19.00
N HIS A 113 -1.61 -11.50 -19.49
CA HIS A 113 -2.93 -11.97 -19.02
C HIS A 113 -4.05 -10.93 -19.13
N GLY A 114 -4.02 -10.10 -20.17
CA GLY A 114 -5.06 -9.11 -20.46
C GLY A 114 -4.93 -7.79 -19.68
N ALA A 115 -6.01 -7.00 -19.66
CA ALA A 115 -6.05 -5.75 -18.92
C ALA A 115 -6.23 -6.02 -17.42
N HIS A 116 -5.30 -5.52 -16.61
CA HIS A 116 -5.39 -5.64 -15.15
C HIS A 116 -6.64 -4.93 -14.64
N LEU A 117 -7.46 -5.62 -13.84
CA LEU A 117 -8.61 -5.03 -13.15
C LEU A 117 -8.25 -4.94 -11.66
N GLY A 118 -8.28 -3.74 -11.10
CA GLY A 118 -8.01 -3.52 -9.68
C GLY A 118 -9.17 -3.98 -8.79
N SER A 119 -9.02 -3.78 -7.49
CA SER A 119 -10.10 -4.03 -6.54
C SER A 119 -11.27 -3.03 -6.77
N PRO A 120 -12.51 -3.41 -6.42
CA PRO A 120 -13.67 -2.53 -6.55
C PRO A 120 -13.45 -1.20 -5.82
N ALA A 121 -13.84 -0.09 -6.42
CA ALA A 121 -13.67 1.23 -5.81
C ALA A 121 -14.40 1.34 -4.47
N ASP A 122 -13.70 1.81 -3.43
CA ASP A 122 -14.30 2.18 -2.14
C ASP A 122 -14.12 3.69 -1.90
N PRO A 123 -15.19 4.50 -2.02
CA PRO A 123 -15.11 5.94 -1.78
C PRO A 123 -14.80 6.32 -0.32
N SER A 124 -14.98 5.40 0.63
CA SER A 124 -14.79 5.67 2.06
C SER A 124 -13.33 5.62 2.50
N GLU A 125 -12.44 5.03 1.69
CA GLU A 125 -11.02 4.87 2.02
C GLU A 125 -10.13 5.45 0.90
N PRO A 126 -9.25 6.42 1.20
CA PRO A 126 -8.37 7.01 0.19
C PRO A 126 -7.37 5.98 -0.35
N PHE A 127 -7.15 6.00 -1.66
CA PHE A 127 -6.21 5.09 -2.32
C PHE A 127 -4.82 5.72 -2.50
N SER A 128 -3.83 5.26 -1.74
CA SER A 128 -2.46 5.80 -1.77
C SER A 128 -1.72 5.58 -3.10
N ALA A 129 -2.11 4.56 -3.86
CA ALA A 129 -1.55 4.24 -5.17
C ALA A 129 -2.35 4.83 -6.36
N ALA A 130 -3.18 5.85 -6.10
CA ALA A 130 -3.85 6.60 -7.16
C ALA A 130 -2.81 7.32 -8.05
N ARG A 131 -2.63 6.80 -9.27
CA ARG A 131 -1.82 7.38 -10.35
C ARG A 131 -2.60 7.32 -11.65
N PRO A 132 -2.47 8.32 -12.54
CA PRO A 132 -3.05 8.21 -13.87
C PRO A 132 -2.31 7.16 -14.70
N ASP A 133 -2.84 6.86 -15.89
CA ASP A 133 -2.16 5.96 -16.81
C ASP A 133 -0.83 6.54 -17.32
N TRP A 134 0.02 5.64 -17.81
CA TRP A 134 1.42 5.94 -18.14
C TRP A 134 1.60 7.13 -19.10
N TYR A 135 0.65 7.34 -20.01
CA TYR A 135 0.65 8.43 -20.98
C TYR A 135 0.29 9.81 -20.36
N PHE A 136 -0.11 9.85 -19.08
CA PHE A 136 -0.38 11.07 -18.32
C PHE A 136 0.53 11.25 -17.09
N LEU A 137 1.47 10.32 -16.84
CA LEU A 137 2.38 10.43 -15.69
C LEU A 137 3.24 11.69 -15.71
N PHE A 138 3.62 12.18 -16.89
CA PHE A 138 4.39 13.42 -16.99
C PHE A 138 3.61 14.64 -16.49
N LEU A 139 2.31 14.74 -16.78
CA LEU A 139 1.45 15.82 -16.27
C LEU A 139 1.28 15.69 -14.76
N PHE A 140 1.08 14.47 -14.27
CA PHE A 140 1.01 14.21 -12.84
C PHE A 140 2.27 14.67 -12.10
N GLN A 141 3.46 14.33 -12.62
CA GLN A 141 4.71 14.76 -12.00
C GLN A 141 4.95 16.26 -12.15
N PHE A 142 4.54 16.84 -13.28
CA PHE A 142 4.60 18.28 -13.51
C PHE A 142 3.80 19.05 -12.46
N LEU A 143 2.56 18.64 -12.18
CA LEU A 143 1.70 19.26 -11.16
C LEU A 143 2.26 19.14 -9.73
N LYS A 144 3.06 18.11 -9.46
CA LYS A 144 3.72 17.90 -8.15
C LYS A 144 4.97 18.74 -7.93
N LEU A 145 5.44 19.48 -8.94
CA LEU A 145 6.62 20.32 -8.77
C LEU A 145 6.36 21.40 -7.72
N PRO A 146 7.33 21.73 -6.84
CA PRO A 146 7.14 22.69 -5.74
C PRO A 146 6.63 24.06 -6.18
N PHE A 147 6.93 24.46 -7.41
CA PHE A 147 6.50 25.73 -8.00
C PHE A 147 4.97 25.83 -8.19
N PHE A 148 4.30 24.70 -8.41
CA PHE A 148 2.84 24.64 -8.64
C PHE A 148 2.05 24.20 -7.39
N ALA A 149 2.72 24.04 -6.24
CA ALA A 149 2.04 23.66 -5.00
C ALA A 149 1.22 24.83 -4.43
N GLY A 150 0.10 24.52 -3.78
CA GLY A 150 -0.76 25.50 -3.11
C GLY A 150 -1.53 26.39 -4.09
N GLU A 151 -1.52 27.71 -3.86
CA GLU A 151 -2.31 28.67 -4.65
C GLU A 151 -1.88 28.75 -6.13
N ASN A 152 -0.69 28.25 -6.47
CA ASN A 152 -0.16 28.25 -7.83
C ASN A 152 -0.59 27.04 -8.69
N GLU A 153 -1.44 26.15 -8.16
CA GLU A 153 -1.86 24.94 -8.87
C GLU A 153 -2.56 25.26 -10.20
N VAL A 154 -3.30 26.37 -10.26
CA VAL A 154 -3.96 26.85 -11.49
C VAL A 154 -2.97 27.10 -12.65
N TRP A 155 -1.74 27.52 -12.35
CA TRP A 155 -0.71 27.71 -13.37
C TRP A 155 -0.28 26.40 -14.00
N GLY A 156 -0.08 25.37 -13.18
CA GLY A 156 0.30 24.04 -13.62
C GLY A 156 -0.83 23.30 -14.32
N ALA A 157 -2.06 23.46 -13.83
CA ALA A 157 -3.23 22.73 -14.32
C ALA A 157 -3.89 23.35 -15.56
N ILE A 158 -3.99 24.69 -15.62
CA ILE A 158 -4.80 25.39 -16.64
C ILE A 158 -3.91 26.21 -17.58
N TYR A 159 -3.14 27.16 -17.04
CA TYR A 159 -2.47 28.15 -17.89
C TYR A 159 -1.33 27.56 -18.73
N ILE A 160 -0.41 26.80 -18.14
CA ILE A 160 0.74 26.27 -18.90
C ILE A 160 0.31 25.24 -19.94
N PRO A 161 -0.52 24.23 -19.63
CA PRO A 161 -1.04 23.33 -20.65
C PRO A 161 -1.84 24.07 -21.73
N GLY A 162 -2.64 25.08 -21.35
CA GLY A 162 -3.38 25.92 -22.30
C GLY A 162 -2.46 26.69 -23.24
N ILE A 163 -1.38 27.29 -22.73
CA ILE A 163 -0.35 27.95 -23.54
C ILE A 163 0.34 26.94 -24.46
N ALA A 164 0.68 25.74 -23.98
CA ALA A 164 1.31 24.70 -24.79
C ALA A 164 0.41 24.27 -25.95
N VAL A 165 -0.88 24.03 -25.70
CA VAL A 165 -1.86 23.71 -26.76
C VAL A 165 -2.02 24.89 -27.72
N GLY A 166 -2.12 26.12 -27.20
CA GLY A 166 -2.18 27.34 -28.02
C GLY A 166 -0.97 27.50 -28.94
N LEU A 167 0.24 27.20 -28.43
CA LEU A 167 1.47 27.18 -29.22
C LEU A 167 1.40 26.13 -30.32
N ILE A 168 0.94 24.91 -30.03
CA ILE A 168 0.73 23.86 -31.05
C ILE A 168 -0.24 24.33 -32.14
N CYS A 169 -1.36 24.97 -31.78
CA CYS A 169 -2.30 25.54 -32.73
C CYS A 169 -1.68 26.67 -33.59
N LEU A 170 -0.71 27.42 -33.04
CA LEU A 170 0.00 28.50 -33.73
C LEU A 170 1.20 28.01 -34.57
N MET A 171 1.68 26.78 -34.38
CA MET A 171 2.83 26.22 -35.10
C MET A 171 2.72 26.34 -36.64
N PRO A 172 1.57 26.14 -37.29
CA PRO A 172 1.45 26.29 -38.76
C PRO A 172 1.73 27.72 -39.25
N PHE A 173 1.55 28.73 -38.40
CA PHE A 173 1.80 30.13 -38.74
C PHE A 173 3.25 30.52 -38.43
N ILE A 174 3.76 30.09 -37.28
CA ILE A 174 5.15 30.33 -36.86
C ILE A 174 6.13 29.62 -37.80
N GLY A 175 5.81 28.38 -38.19
CA GLY A 175 6.65 27.52 -39.04
C GLY A 175 6.80 27.98 -40.49
N ARG A 176 6.15 29.07 -40.91
CA ARG A 176 6.28 29.62 -42.27
C ARG A 176 7.67 30.19 -42.58
N TRP A 177 8.42 30.54 -41.54
CA TRP A 177 9.75 31.14 -41.63
C TRP A 177 10.79 30.13 -41.16
N LYS A 178 12.01 30.15 -41.73
CA LYS A 178 13.08 29.18 -41.38
C LYS A 178 13.35 29.14 -39.87
N LEU A 179 13.44 30.30 -39.22
CA LEU A 179 13.66 30.40 -37.78
C LEU A 179 12.48 29.83 -36.97
N GLY A 180 11.25 30.12 -37.39
CA GLY A 180 10.05 29.60 -36.74
C GLY A 180 9.88 28.09 -36.91
N HIS A 181 10.31 27.52 -38.04
CA HIS A 181 10.36 26.07 -38.23
C HIS A 181 11.35 25.40 -37.28
N VAL A 182 12.56 25.93 -37.16
CA VAL A 182 13.57 25.45 -36.19
C VAL A 182 13.06 25.59 -34.75
N PHE A 183 12.38 26.70 -34.43
CA PHE A 183 11.74 26.90 -33.13
C PHE A 183 10.66 25.85 -32.83
N ASN A 184 9.77 25.55 -33.79
CA ASN A 184 8.74 24.53 -33.62
C ASN A 184 9.36 23.14 -33.38
N ILE A 185 10.39 22.79 -34.14
CA ILE A 185 11.13 21.53 -33.95
C ILE A 185 11.73 21.48 -32.53
N GLY A 186 12.41 22.57 -32.13
CA GLY A 186 13.00 22.68 -30.80
C GLY A 186 11.97 22.48 -29.69
N ILE A 187 10.81 23.15 -29.77
CA ILE A 187 9.72 22.99 -28.81
C ILE A 187 9.22 21.55 -28.74
N ILE A 188 9.03 20.87 -29.87
CA ILE A 188 8.56 19.48 -29.87
C ILE A 188 9.57 18.57 -29.18
N PHE A 189 10.86 18.72 -29.45
CA PHE A 189 11.90 17.93 -28.78
C PHE A 189 11.97 18.23 -27.28
N VAL A 190 11.85 19.50 -26.88
CA VAL A 190 11.78 19.89 -25.46
C VAL A 190 10.55 19.30 -24.79
N PHE A 191 9.39 19.32 -25.47
CA PHE A 191 8.15 18.75 -24.94
C PHE A 191 8.25 17.23 -24.79
N LEU A 192 8.70 16.51 -25.82
CA LEU A 192 8.86 15.05 -25.77
C LEU A 192 9.93 14.62 -24.77
N GLY A 193 11.08 15.30 -24.76
CA GLY A 193 12.16 15.06 -23.81
C GLY A 193 11.74 15.35 -22.37
N GLY A 194 11.04 16.47 -22.15
CA GLY A 194 10.46 16.84 -20.87
C GLY A 194 9.40 15.85 -20.39
N ALA A 195 8.49 15.42 -21.28
CA ALA A 195 7.49 14.41 -20.97
C ALA A 195 8.13 13.05 -20.61
N GLY A 196 9.17 12.65 -21.35
CA GLY A 196 9.96 11.45 -21.04
C GLY A 196 10.67 11.54 -19.68
N ALA A 197 11.36 12.65 -19.42
CA ALA A 197 12.07 12.90 -18.16
C ALA A 197 11.12 12.94 -16.96
N LEU A 198 9.99 13.64 -17.07
CA LEU A 198 8.98 13.71 -16.01
C LEU A 198 8.29 12.37 -15.77
N THR A 199 8.01 11.60 -16.83
CA THR A 199 7.49 10.23 -16.68
C THR A 199 8.48 9.33 -15.96
N TYR A 200 9.78 9.44 -16.28
CA TYR A 200 10.83 8.72 -15.58
C TYR A 200 10.91 9.12 -14.10
N LEU A 201 10.90 10.43 -13.80
CA LEU A 201 10.91 10.93 -12.43
C LEU A 201 9.68 10.48 -11.64
N ALA A 202 8.49 10.47 -12.26
CA ALA A 202 7.27 9.95 -11.64
C ALA A 202 7.44 8.50 -11.19
N LYS A 203 7.92 7.65 -12.11
CA LYS A 203 8.16 6.23 -11.81
C LYS A 203 9.28 6.02 -10.80
N GLN A 204 10.31 6.85 -10.83
CA GLN A 204 11.40 6.79 -9.87
C GLN A 204 10.90 7.17 -8.46
N GLU A 205 10.09 8.22 -8.34
CA GLU A 205 9.51 8.65 -7.06
C GLU A 205 8.60 7.59 -6.45
N ASP A 206 7.81 6.89 -7.26
CA ASP A 206 6.96 5.79 -6.82
C ASP A 206 7.78 4.64 -6.19
N VAL A 207 9.03 4.46 -6.61
CA VAL A 207 9.90 3.37 -6.15
C VAL A 207 10.88 3.79 -5.05
N THR A 208 11.44 5.01 -5.11
CA THR A 208 12.51 5.48 -4.20
C THR A 208 12.17 6.74 -3.43
N GLY A 209 11.01 7.37 -3.70
CA GLY A 209 10.60 8.60 -3.04
C GLY A 209 10.21 8.38 -1.56
N PRO A 210 10.02 9.48 -0.80
CA PRO A 210 9.69 9.42 0.62
C PRO A 210 8.37 8.67 0.90
N ASN A 211 7.42 8.72 -0.05
CA ASN A 211 6.12 8.05 0.06
C ASN A 211 6.07 6.69 -0.67
N SER A 212 7.20 6.18 -1.17
CA SER A 212 7.25 4.94 -1.96
C SER A 212 6.77 3.72 -1.19
N ALA A 213 7.05 3.62 0.11
CA ALA A 213 6.54 2.55 0.97
C ALA A 213 5.00 2.51 0.99
N THR A 214 4.36 3.67 1.12
CA THR A 214 2.91 3.84 1.17
C THR A 214 2.26 3.58 -0.19
N TYR A 215 2.92 4.01 -1.28
CA TYR A 215 2.51 3.71 -2.65
C TYR A 215 2.54 2.19 -2.91
N LEU A 216 3.69 1.55 -2.70
CA LEU A 216 3.87 0.11 -2.94
C LEU A 216 2.93 -0.74 -2.08
N ARG A 217 2.70 -0.37 -0.81
CA ARG A 217 1.69 -1.02 0.05
C ARG A 217 0.28 -0.88 -0.52
N GLY A 218 -0.07 0.29 -1.05
CA GLY A 218 -1.37 0.52 -1.71
C GLY A 218 -1.56 -0.37 -2.93
N VAL A 219 -0.53 -0.51 -3.77
CA VAL A 219 -0.55 -1.44 -4.92
C VAL A 219 -0.75 -2.88 -4.46
N LEU A 220 0.00 -3.34 -3.45
CA LEU A 220 -0.11 -4.71 -2.92
C LEU A 220 -1.49 -4.99 -2.31
N ALA A 221 -2.05 -4.03 -1.57
CA ALA A 221 -3.38 -4.15 -0.99
C ALA A 221 -4.46 -4.22 -2.07
N ASP A 222 -4.36 -3.40 -3.12
CA ASP A 222 -5.27 -3.45 -4.28
C ASP A 222 -5.21 -4.79 -5.00
N THR A 223 -4.01 -5.32 -5.26
CA THR A 223 -3.84 -6.65 -5.87
C THR A 223 -4.45 -7.75 -5.00
N ARG A 224 -4.16 -7.77 -3.69
CA ARG A 224 -4.72 -8.74 -2.75
C ARG A 224 -6.24 -8.71 -2.75
N ASP A 225 -6.81 -7.51 -2.68
CA ASP A 225 -8.27 -7.33 -2.62
C ASP A 225 -8.92 -7.66 -3.98
N ALA A 226 -8.25 -7.39 -5.10
CA ALA A 226 -8.67 -7.80 -6.45
C ALA A 226 -8.72 -9.33 -6.62
N ASP A 227 -7.68 -10.02 -6.14
CA ASP A 227 -7.64 -11.49 -6.15
C ASP A 227 -8.70 -12.08 -5.23
N ARG A 228 -8.88 -11.49 -4.04
CA ARG A 228 -9.87 -11.94 -3.07
C ARG A 228 -11.30 -11.77 -3.60
N VAL A 229 -11.64 -10.61 -4.17
CA VAL A 229 -12.97 -10.39 -4.75
C VAL A 229 -13.23 -11.33 -5.92
N THR A 230 -12.22 -11.59 -6.75
CA THR A 230 -12.35 -12.50 -7.89
C THR A 230 -12.61 -13.93 -7.43
N ALA A 231 -11.91 -14.37 -6.38
CA ALA A 231 -12.14 -15.68 -5.77
C ALA A 231 -13.55 -15.78 -5.15
N LEU A 232 -14.00 -14.75 -4.45
CA LEU A 232 -15.34 -14.70 -3.85
C LEU A 232 -16.44 -14.68 -4.91
N ALA A 233 -16.28 -13.89 -5.96
CA ALA A 233 -17.22 -13.80 -7.07
C ALA A 233 -17.34 -15.14 -7.82
N LYS A 234 -16.22 -15.86 -8.03
CA LYS A 234 -16.24 -17.21 -8.61
C LYS A 234 -16.94 -18.24 -7.72
N ALA A 235 -16.81 -18.10 -6.39
CA ALA A 235 -17.36 -19.06 -5.45
C ALA A 235 -18.85 -18.83 -5.13
N ARG A 236 -19.28 -17.57 -5.02
CA ARG A 236 -20.62 -17.20 -4.53
C ARG A 236 -21.47 -16.40 -5.54
N GLY A 237 -20.88 -15.96 -6.66
CA GLY A 237 -21.50 -14.98 -7.54
C GLY A 237 -21.42 -13.54 -6.98
N ILE A 238 -22.00 -12.58 -7.70
CA ILE A 238 -22.11 -11.18 -7.28
C ILE A 238 -23.60 -10.88 -7.10
N GLU A 239 -24.04 -10.72 -5.85
CA GLU A 239 -25.46 -10.47 -5.56
C GLU A 239 -25.87 -9.02 -5.77
N THR A 240 -25.13 -8.07 -5.17
CA THR A 240 -25.43 -6.63 -5.25
C THR A 240 -24.31 -5.86 -5.93
N THR A 241 -23.12 -5.85 -5.35
CA THR A 241 -21.95 -5.15 -5.90
C THR A 241 -20.67 -5.95 -5.66
N ALA A 242 -19.65 -5.75 -6.49
CA ALA A 242 -18.35 -6.38 -6.23
C ALA A 242 -17.72 -5.89 -4.91
N LEU A 243 -18.02 -4.65 -4.49
CA LEU A 243 -17.53 -4.11 -3.23
C LEU A 243 -18.15 -4.81 -2.01
N SER A 244 -19.44 -5.18 -2.07
CA SER A 244 -20.08 -5.88 -0.96
C SER A 244 -19.42 -7.22 -0.67
N LEU A 245 -18.95 -7.94 -1.70
CA LEU A 245 -18.18 -9.17 -1.51
C LEU A 245 -16.97 -8.98 -0.60
N LEU A 246 -16.26 -7.85 -0.72
CA LEU A 246 -15.13 -7.54 0.16
C LEU A 246 -15.56 -7.05 1.55
N LYS A 247 -16.67 -6.32 1.64
CA LYS A 247 -17.20 -5.81 2.93
C LYS A 247 -17.82 -6.92 3.77
N ASP A 248 -18.42 -7.91 3.14
CA ASP A 248 -19.07 -9.05 3.77
C ASP A 248 -18.09 -10.20 4.03
N ASP A 249 -16.86 -10.13 3.51
CA ASP A 249 -15.81 -11.12 3.72
C ASP A 249 -15.13 -10.90 5.08
N PRO A 250 -15.25 -11.85 6.04
CA PRO A 250 -14.62 -11.70 7.35
C PRO A 250 -13.10 -11.60 7.28
N LYS A 251 -12.48 -12.21 6.25
CA LYS A 251 -11.02 -12.20 6.08
C LYS A 251 -10.50 -10.80 5.70
N THR A 252 -11.18 -10.12 4.79
CA THR A 252 -10.83 -8.74 4.43
C THR A 252 -11.30 -7.74 5.50
N GLN A 253 -12.53 -7.86 5.97
CA GLN A 253 -13.12 -6.86 6.84
C GLN A 253 -12.64 -6.97 8.29
N GLY A 254 -12.34 -8.16 8.79
CA GLY A 254 -11.74 -8.36 10.10
C GLY A 254 -10.38 -7.65 10.24
N ALA A 255 -9.54 -7.73 9.21
CA ALA A 255 -8.27 -7.03 9.15
C ALA A 255 -8.44 -5.49 9.19
N ARG A 256 -9.42 -4.95 8.46
CA ARG A 256 -9.73 -3.50 8.47
C ARG A 256 -10.29 -3.04 9.81
N LEU A 257 -11.23 -3.78 10.40
CA LEU A 257 -11.79 -3.46 11.71
C LEU A 257 -10.71 -3.51 12.81
N PHE A 258 -9.82 -4.50 12.74
CA PHE A 258 -8.68 -4.58 13.64
C PHE A 258 -7.77 -3.34 13.48
N ALA A 259 -7.42 -2.96 12.25
CA ALA A 259 -6.63 -1.75 12.01
C ALA A 259 -7.27 -0.47 12.54
N GLN A 260 -8.60 -0.34 12.38
CA GLN A 260 -9.32 0.87 12.76
C GLN A 260 -9.56 0.99 14.26
N HIS A 261 -9.84 -0.12 14.94
CA HIS A 261 -10.34 -0.10 16.32
C HIS A 261 -9.43 -0.79 17.33
N CYS A 262 -8.57 -1.69 16.89
CA CYS A 262 -7.74 -2.51 17.77
C CYS A 262 -6.24 -2.18 17.64
N ALA A 263 -5.77 -1.76 16.46
CA ALA A 263 -4.36 -1.60 16.16
C ALA A 263 -3.66 -0.45 16.90
N SER A 264 -4.44 0.42 17.55
CA SER A 264 -3.91 1.42 18.48
C SER A 264 -3.25 0.78 19.69
N CYS A 265 -3.75 -0.38 20.15
CA CYS A 265 -3.25 -1.04 21.36
C CYS A 265 -2.76 -2.47 21.09
N HIS A 266 -3.33 -3.15 20.11
CA HIS A 266 -2.97 -4.51 19.73
C HIS A 266 -2.18 -4.54 18.43
N ARG A 267 -1.40 -5.59 18.24
CA ARG A 267 -0.76 -5.88 16.95
C ARG A 267 -1.14 -7.28 16.52
N TYR A 268 -1.42 -7.43 15.24
CA TYR A 268 -1.67 -8.71 14.60
C TYR A 268 -0.40 -9.10 13.86
N ASP A 269 0.27 -10.17 14.30
CA ASP A 269 1.56 -10.60 13.74
C ASP A 269 2.55 -9.42 13.57
N GLY A 270 2.64 -8.57 14.58
CA GLY A 270 3.53 -7.39 14.59
C GLY A 270 3.01 -6.17 13.82
N HIS A 271 1.98 -6.28 12.98
CA HIS A 271 1.45 -5.15 12.22
C HIS A 271 0.04 -4.72 12.68
N ASP A 272 -0.51 -3.71 12.03
CA ASP A 272 -1.83 -3.13 12.26
C ASP A 272 -3.00 -4.01 11.75
N GLY A 273 -2.76 -5.28 11.41
CA GLY A 273 -3.75 -6.14 10.71
C GLY A 273 -3.84 -5.95 9.19
N LEU A 274 -3.32 -4.86 8.62
CA LEU A 274 -3.37 -4.57 7.18
C LEU A 274 -2.05 -4.83 6.43
N GLY A 275 -1.09 -5.48 7.08
CA GLY A 275 0.13 -5.96 6.44
C GLY A 275 -0.17 -6.98 5.36
N VAL A 276 0.56 -6.90 4.25
CA VAL A 276 0.52 -7.92 3.19
C VAL A 276 1.72 -8.85 3.36
N GLU A 277 1.47 -10.13 3.62
CA GLU A 277 2.51 -11.14 3.69
C GLU A 277 3.17 -11.31 2.32
N LEU A 278 4.50 -11.24 2.29
CA LEU A 278 5.28 -11.42 1.08
C LEU A 278 5.96 -12.81 1.08
N PRO A 279 6.36 -13.32 -0.10
CA PRO A 279 7.17 -14.53 -0.17
C PRO A 279 8.40 -14.43 0.73
N LYS A 280 8.76 -15.53 1.39
CA LYS A 280 9.89 -15.56 2.32
C LYS A 280 11.19 -15.26 1.60
N ALA A 281 12.03 -14.39 2.19
CA ALA A 281 13.33 -14.07 1.61
C ALA A 281 14.34 -15.20 1.82
N GLY A 282 14.23 -15.98 2.90
CA GLY A 282 15.05 -17.17 3.15
C GLY A 282 16.50 -16.87 3.60
N THR A 283 17.23 -15.98 2.93
CA THR A 283 18.59 -15.59 3.34
C THR A 283 18.75 -14.07 3.32
N LEU A 284 19.77 -13.57 4.02
CA LEU A 284 20.08 -12.13 4.04
C LEU A 284 20.39 -11.60 2.63
N ALA A 285 21.19 -12.34 1.85
CA ALA A 285 21.53 -11.98 0.47
C ALA A 285 20.29 -11.88 -0.44
N LYS A 286 19.32 -12.80 -0.28
CA LYS A 286 18.07 -12.79 -1.06
C LYS A 286 17.12 -11.70 -0.56
N LEU A 287 17.17 -11.32 0.71
CA LEU A 287 16.46 -10.14 1.21
C LEU A 287 17.06 -8.86 0.60
N GLN A 288 18.39 -8.73 0.62
CA GLN A 288 19.10 -7.58 0.06
C GLN A 288 18.88 -7.43 -1.45
N SER A 289 18.84 -8.51 -2.21
CA SER A 289 18.57 -8.41 -3.66
C SER A 289 17.18 -7.85 -3.94
N ARG A 290 16.19 -8.14 -3.08
CA ARG A 290 14.81 -7.66 -3.21
C ARG A 290 14.62 -6.18 -2.83
N THR A 291 15.57 -5.56 -2.13
CA THR A 291 15.49 -4.14 -1.76
C THR A 291 16.09 -3.19 -2.81
N THR A 292 16.74 -3.74 -3.84
CA THR A 292 17.34 -2.94 -4.90
C THR A 292 16.30 -2.09 -5.65
N MET A 293 16.75 -0.96 -6.20
CA MET A 293 15.88 -0.07 -6.98
C MET A 293 15.30 -0.79 -8.21
N PHE A 294 16.12 -1.61 -8.88
CA PHE A 294 15.66 -2.40 -10.02
C PHE A 294 14.58 -3.41 -9.61
N SER A 295 14.76 -4.14 -8.50
CA SER A 295 13.74 -5.08 -8.03
C SER A 295 12.43 -4.39 -7.71
N ARG A 296 12.45 -3.25 -7.02
CA ARG A 296 11.24 -2.45 -6.73
C ARG A 296 10.55 -1.87 -7.97
N PHE A 297 11.27 -1.70 -9.07
CA PHE A 297 10.72 -1.27 -10.34
C PHE A 297 10.16 -2.43 -11.19
N ALA A 298 10.85 -3.57 -11.19
CA ALA A 298 10.65 -4.64 -12.18
C ALA A 298 10.07 -5.94 -11.61
N SER A 299 9.95 -6.10 -10.29
CA SER A 299 9.52 -7.34 -9.64
C SER A 299 8.39 -7.13 -8.64
N GLY A 300 7.41 -8.05 -8.67
CA GLY A 300 6.34 -8.11 -7.66
C GLY A 300 6.80 -8.60 -6.28
N ASP A 301 7.98 -9.21 -6.20
CA ASP A 301 8.57 -9.70 -4.94
C ASP A 301 9.41 -8.63 -4.24
N ALA A 302 9.45 -7.40 -4.75
CA ALA A 302 10.29 -6.37 -4.17
C ALA A 302 9.95 -6.08 -2.71
N VAL A 303 10.96 -5.67 -1.95
CA VAL A 303 10.80 -5.33 -0.53
C VAL A 303 11.25 -3.90 -0.32
N HIS A 304 10.39 -3.06 0.26
CA HIS A 304 10.80 -1.72 0.64
C HIS A 304 11.66 -1.76 1.92
N PRO A 305 12.78 -1.01 2.01
CA PRO A 305 13.63 -1.02 3.21
C PRO A 305 12.91 -0.63 4.51
N GLY A 306 11.90 0.24 4.41
CA GLY A 306 11.04 0.63 5.53
C GLY A 306 9.94 -0.38 5.89
N TRP A 307 9.83 -1.52 5.19
CA TRP A 307 8.87 -2.56 5.55
C TRP A 307 9.37 -3.43 6.70
N LEU A 308 8.49 -4.28 7.24
CA LEU A 308 8.78 -5.13 8.37
C LEU A 308 9.31 -6.49 7.94
N ALA A 309 10.36 -6.93 8.60
CA ALA A 309 10.87 -8.29 8.52
C ALA A 309 11.04 -8.84 9.95
N ARG A 310 10.73 -10.12 10.14
CA ARG A 310 11.10 -10.85 11.35
C ARG A 310 12.02 -12.01 10.99
N LYS A 311 12.99 -12.27 11.86
CA LYS A 311 13.77 -13.50 11.80
C LYS A 311 12.92 -14.62 12.35
N SER A 312 12.72 -15.70 11.59
CA SER A 312 11.82 -16.80 11.99
C SER A 312 12.25 -17.49 13.31
N ALA A 313 13.50 -17.29 13.76
CA ALA A 313 14.00 -17.83 15.02
C ALA A 313 13.64 -16.97 16.25
N THR A 314 13.60 -15.63 16.12
CA THR A 314 13.40 -14.72 17.27
C THR A 314 11.99 -14.16 17.34
N ASN A 315 11.18 -14.28 16.27
CA ASN A 315 9.85 -13.68 16.14
C ASN A 315 9.78 -12.17 16.40
N GLU A 316 10.93 -11.50 16.49
CA GLU A 316 11.01 -10.07 16.69
C GLU A 316 10.93 -9.37 15.34
N TRP A 317 10.04 -8.39 15.25
CA TRP A 317 9.88 -7.59 14.05
C TRP A 317 10.81 -6.39 14.07
N GLN A 318 11.43 -6.13 12.95
CA GLN A 318 12.27 -4.96 12.72
C GLN A 318 12.04 -4.44 11.31
N THR A 319 12.55 -3.24 10.99
CA THR A 319 12.55 -2.79 9.60
C THR A 319 13.53 -3.63 8.79
N VAL A 320 13.24 -3.84 7.50
CA VAL A 320 14.13 -4.53 6.58
C VAL A 320 15.50 -3.84 6.53
N GLN A 321 15.52 -2.50 6.61
CA GLN A 321 16.76 -1.74 6.71
C GLN A 321 17.56 -2.12 7.96
N SER A 322 16.93 -2.20 9.14
CA SER A 322 17.60 -2.63 10.38
C SER A 322 18.19 -4.03 10.25
N VAL A 323 17.43 -4.98 9.70
CA VAL A 323 17.92 -6.35 9.47
C VAL A 323 19.12 -6.38 8.53
N LEU A 324 19.11 -5.57 7.48
CA LEU A 324 20.24 -5.46 6.54
C LEU A 324 21.46 -4.80 7.19
N ASP A 325 21.26 -3.83 8.09
CA ASP A 325 22.34 -3.13 8.79
C ASP A 325 22.99 -4.00 9.88
N GLU A 326 22.19 -4.81 10.59
CA GLU A 326 22.68 -5.78 11.59
C GLU A 326 23.48 -6.93 10.96
N LYS A 327 23.27 -7.21 9.67
CA LYS A 327 23.94 -8.28 8.90
C LYS A 327 23.83 -9.67 9.55
N THR A 328 22.73 -9.93 10.25
CA THR A 328 22.53 -11.26 10.84
C THR A 328 22.02 -12.24 9.79
N GLU A 329 22.59 -13.46 9.76
CA GLU A 329 22.11 -14.50 8.85
C GLU A 329 20.90 -15.23 9.43
N GLY A 330 19.99 -15.65 8.54
CA GLY A 330 18.81 -16.44 8.91
C GLY A 330 17.67 -16.41 7.88
N LEU A 331 16.61 -17.15 8.20
CA LEU A 331 15.34 -17.13 7.47
C LEU A 331 14.51 -15.91 7.91
N PHE A 332 14.07 -15.14 6.92
CA PHE A 332 13.28 -13.93 7.14
C PHE A 332 11.88 -14.04 6.56
N ASP A 333 10.89 -13.78 7.41
CA ASP A 333 9.50 -13.54 7.03
C ASP A 333 9.32 -12.03 6.84
N VAL A 334 8.69 -11.61 5.74
CA VAL A 334 8.57 -10.19 5.37
C VAL A 334 7.10 -9.84 5.21
N ILE A 335 6.70 -8.71 5.79
CA ILE A 335 5.36 -8.15 5.67
C ILE A 335 5.47 -6.71 5.16
N ALA A 336 4.70 -6.39 4.13
CA ALA A 336 4.54 -5.02 3.63
C ALA A 336 3.68 -4.20 4.59
N SER A 337 4.29 -3.79 5.71
CA SER A 337 3.74 -2.86 6.69
C SER A 337 4.80 -1.82 7.04
N ILE A 338 4.37 -0.60 7.36
CA ILE A 338 5.24 0.55 7.64
C ILE A 338 5.32 0.87 9.14
N GLN A 339 4.48 0.25 9.95
CA GLN A 339 4.35 0.58 11.36
C GLN A 339 4.85 -0.57 12.21
N LEU A 340 6.03 -0.37 12.81
CA LEU A 340 6.38 -1.03 14.04
C LEU A 340 7.06 -0.02 14.93
N GLN A 341 6.55 0.09 16.16
CA GLN A 341 6.94 0.94 17.28
C GLN A 341 5.81 1.88 17.69
N GLU A 342 4.93 1.38 18.55
CA GLU A 342 4.88 2.06 19.84
C GLU A 342 5.93 1.40 20.72
N LYS A 343 6.66 2.19 21.52
CA LYS A 343 7.48 1.63 22.58
C LYS A 343 6.57 0.73 23.41
N GLN A 344 6.99 -0.50 23.67
CA GLN A 344 6.21 -1.44 24.47
C GLN A 344 5.76 -0.76 25.77
N SER A 345 4.48 -0.45 25.88
CA SER A 345 3.90 0.22 27.04
C SER A 345 3.35 -0.78 28.07
N ALA A 346 3.18 -2.04 27.66
CA ALA A 346 2.62 -3.12 28.47
C ALA A 346 3.25 -4.50 28.14
N PRO A 347 3.20 -5.47 29.07
CA PRO A 347 3.57 -6.86 28.81
C PRO A 347 2.56 -7.57 27.89
N ASP A 348 2.99 -8.67 27.26
CA ASP A 348 2.12 -9.60 26.55
C ASP A 348 1.22 -10.36 27.55
N LEU A 349 -0.09 -10.16 27.40
CA LEU A 349 -1.12 -10.80 28.24
C LEU A 349 -1.61 -12.14 27.70
N LYS A 350 -1.00 -12.65 26.62
CA LYS A 350 -1.30 -14.00 26.14
C LYS A 350 -0.97 -15.02 27.22
N ASP A 351 -1.97 -15.83 27.58
CA ASP A 351 -1.91 -16.83 28.65
C ASP A 351 -1.69 -16.21 30.05
N PHE A 352 -2.10 -14.95 30.26
CA PHE A 352 -2.01 -14.26 31.54
C PHE A 352 -2.62 -15.09 32.68
N ALA A 353 -1.96 -15.05 33.85
CA ALA A 353 -2.30 -15.81 35.05
C ALA A 353 -2.19 -17.34 34.94
N THR A 354 -1.72 -17.88 33.82
CA THR A 354 -1.38 -19.31 33.76
C THR A 354 -0.14 -19.63 34.59
N ARG A 355 0.02 -20.90 34.99
CA ARG A 355 1.20 -21.35 35.76
C ARG A 355 2.50 -20.98 35.05
N GLN A 356 2.56 -21.17 33.74
CA GLN A 356 3.74 -20.82 32.95
C GLN A 356 3.98 -19.31 32.92
N TRP A 357 2.94 -18.52 32.70
CA TRP A 357 3.06 -17.06 32.65
C TRP A 357 3.55 -16.49 33.99
N ILE A 358 3.07 -17.01 35.12
CA ILE A 358 3.51 -16.57 36.46
C ILE A 358 4.94 -17.04 36.77
N ARG A 359 5.33 -18.25 36.35
CA ARG A 359 6.73 -18.71 36.48
C ARG A 359 7.70 -17.80 35.75
N ASP A 360 7.39 -17.50 34.50
CA ASP A 360 8.20 -16.61 33.69
C ASP A 360 8.20 -15.17 34.26
N LEU A 361 7.10 -14.73 34.87
CA LEU A 361 7.05 -13.45 35.58
C LEU A 361 8.01 -13.41 36.78
N LEU A 362 8.14 -14.52 37.52
CA LEU A 362 9.02 -14.63 38.68
C LEU A 362 10.47 -14.97 38.29
N ASP A 363 10.76 -15.14 37.01
CA ASP A 363 12.12 -15.30 36.49
C ASP A 363 12.73 -13.94 36.11
N PRO A 364 13.93 -13.59 36.62
CA PRO A 364 14.53 -12.27 36.39
C PRO A 364 14.79 -11.94 34.92
N ASP A 365 15.20 -12.92 34.11
CA ASP A 365 15.59 -12.70 32.71
C ASP A 365 14.35 -12.61 31.81
N ASN A 366 13.33 -13.42 32.10
CA ASN A 366 12.05 -13.33 31.43
C ASN A 366 11.29 -12.06 31.81
N TYR A 367 11.32 -11.61 33.06
CA TYR A 367 10.65 -10.38 33.50
C TYR A 367 11.09 -9.14 32.71
N ILE A 368 12.38 -9.00 32.42
CA ILE A 368 12.94 -7.87 31.64
C ILE A 368 12.95 -8.12 30.12
N SER A 369 12.40 -9.24 29.66
CA SER A 369 12.26 -9.50 28.24
C SER A 369 11.19 -8.61 27.61
N ALA A 370 11.24 -8.47 26.28
CA ALA A 370 10.23 -7.78 25.50
C ALA A 370 8.83 -8.44 25.58
N ARG A 371 8.73 -9.70 26.04
CA ARG A 371 7.44 -10.35 26.24
C ARG A 371 6.76 -9.89 27.54
N TYR A 372 7.54 -9.61 28.59
CA TYR A 372 7.03 -9.18 29.89
C TYR A 372 7.25 -7.67 30.06
N PHE A 373 7.91 -7.24 31.13
CA PHE A 373 7.99 -5.82 31.51
C PHE A 373 9.22 -5.08 30.95
N GLY A 374 10.01 -5.71 30.09
CA GLY A 374 11.29 -5.19 29.59
C GLY A 374 11.25 -3.84 28.89
N GLY A 375 10.19 -3.54 28.15
CA GLY A 375 10.00 -2.24 27.51
C GLY A 375 9.18 -1.24 28.32
N THR A 376 8.66 -1.65 29.47
CA THR A 376 7.78 -0.82 30.33
C THR A 376 8.55 -0.08 31.41
N THR A 377 7.90 0.86 32.11
CA THR A 377 8.47 1.52 33.31
C THR A 377 8.76 0.53 34.45
N HIS A 378 8.15 -0.66 34.43
CA HIS A 378 8.32 -1.69 35.46
C HIS A 378 9.62 -2.50 35.34
N ARG A 379 10.35 -2.41 34.22
CA ARG A 379 11.70 -2.98 34.08
C ARG A 379 12.62 -2.56 35.22
N ASP A 380 12.49 -1.30 35.62
CA ASP A 380 13.28 -0.64 36.65
C ASP A 380 12.55 -0.48 37.98
N GLY A 381 11.39 -1.13 38.12
CA GLY A 381 10.50 -1.04 39.27
C GLY A 381 11.01 -1.76 40.52
N ALA A 382 10.29 -1.59 41.63
CA ALA A 382 10.64 -2.19 42.91
C ALA A 382 10.67 -3.72 42.86
N MET A 383 9.74 -4.35 42.15
CA MET A 383 9.69 -5.81 41.96
C MET A 383 10.98 -6.36 41.36
N TYR A 384 11.44 -5.78 40.24
CA TYR A 384 12.69 -6.22 39.62
C TYR A 384 13.91 -5.92 40.51
N LYS A 385 14.10 -4.65 40.92
CA LYS A 385 15.33 -4.22 41.61
C LYS A 385 15.49 -4.75 43.03
N LYS A 386 14.38 -4.94 43.76
CA LYS A 386 14.42 -5.33 45.18
C LYS A 386 14.22 -6.84 45.36
N PHE A 387 13.44 -7.48 44.50
CA PHE A 387 13.11 -8.90 44.66
C PHE A 387 13.81 -9.77 43.60
N LEU A 388 13.48 -9.62 42.32
CA LEU A 388 13.98 -10.54 41.27
C LEU A 388 15.50 -10.48 41.10
N ASP A 389 16.06 -9.29 40.86
CA ASP A 389 17.49 -9.11 40.57
C ASP A 389 18.36 -9.33 41.82
N ARG A 390 17.84 -8.92 43.00
CA ARG A 390 18.61 -8.92 44.25
C ARG A 390 18.51 -10.23 45.04
N LYS A 391 17.31 -10.84 45.10
CA LYS A 391 17.04 -12.07 45.85
C LYS A 391 16.98 -13.28 44.92
N VAL A 392 16.04 -13.31 43.96
CA VAL A 392 15.74 -14.52 43.16
C VAL A 392 16.95 -15.00 42.34
N ARG A 393 17.76 -14.10 41.78
CA ARG A 393 19.02 -14.50 41.09
C ARG A 393 19.97 -15.31 41.95
N LYS A 394 19.90 -15.18 43.28
CA LYS A 394 20.77 -15.88 44.25
C LYS A 394 20.13 -17.11 44.86
N TYR A 395 18.88 -17.42 44.51
CA TYR A 395 18.17 -18.57 45.08
C TYR A 395 18.80 -19.90 44.70
N ALA A 396 18.95 -20.74 45.71
CA ALA A 396 19.33 -22.15 45.58
C ALA A 396 18.17 -22.97 45.00
N ALA A 397 18.41 -24.25 44.72
CA ALA A 397 17.45 -25.10 44.01
C ALA A 397 16.14 -25.31 44.78
N ASP A 398 16.22 -25.44 46.10
CA ASP A 398 15.10 -25.55 47.04
C ASP A 398 14.27 -24.26 47.10
N GLU A 399 14.92 -23.09 47.12
CA GLU A 399 14.23 -21.79 47.08
C GLU A 399 13.52 -21.54 45.72
N ARG A 400 14.01 -22.13 44.64
CA ARG A 400 13.34 -22.10 43.33
C ARG A 400 12.13 -23.03 43.27
N GLU A 401 12.17 -24.16 43.96
CA GLU A 401 11.02 -25.07 44.10
C GLU A 401 9.91 -24.41 44.92
N MET A 402 10.27 -23.65 45.95
CA MET A 402 9.36 -22.77 46.68
C MET A 402 8.68 -21.75 45.75
N LEU A 403 9.43 -21.05 44.89
CA LEU A 403 8.85 -20.13 43.90
C LEU A 403 7.90 -20.82 42.92
N ASP A 404 8.16 -22.07 42.55
CA ASP A 404 7.26 -22.85 41.70
C ASP A 404 5.93 -23.11 42.39
N ALA A 405 5.96 -23.50 43.67
CA ALA A 405 4.76 -23.69 44.48
C ALA A 405 3.94 -22.41 44.61
N ILE A 406 4.61 -21.25 44.79
CA ILE A 406 3.97 -19.94 44.79
C ILE A 406 3.33 -19.62 43.44
N ALA A 407 4.02 -19.88 42.33
CA ALA A 407 3.46 -19.64 40.99
C ALA A 407 2.20 -20.48 40.73
N VAL A 408 2.18 -21.71 41.23
CA VAL A 408 0.99 -22.58 41.17
C VAL A 408 -0.16 -22.05 42.02
N ALA A 409 0.13 -21.60 43.25
CA ALA A 409 -0.87 -21.00 44.13
C ALA A 409 -1.50 -19.74 43.52
N LEU A 410 -0.67 -18.81 43.02
CA LEU A 410 -1.13 -17.59 42.36
C LEU A 410 -1.97 -17.87 41.10
N SER A 411 -1.62 -18.91 40.34
CA SER A 411 -2.40 -19.30 39.16
C SER A 411 -3.79 -19.85 39.53
N ALA A 412 -3.89 -20.60 40.63
CA ALA A 412 -5.14 -21.18 41.10
C ALA A 412 -6.17 -20.12 41.53
N GLU A 413 -5.70 -19.01 42.12
CA GLU A 413 -6.58 -17.88 42.49
C GLU A 413 -7.25 -17.22 41.28
N ALA A 414 -6.62 -17.28 40.11
CA ALA A 414 -7.20 -16.74 38.88
C ALA A 414 -8.38 -17.58 38.32
N LYS A 415 -8.62 -18.78 38.88
CA LYS A 415 -9.75 -19.67 38.54
C LYS A 415 -9.94 -19.87 37.03
N LEU A 416 -8.83 -20.07 36.31
CA LEU A 416 -8.84 -20.21 34.86
C LEU A 416 -9.56 -21.50 34.43
N PRO A 417 -10.56 -21.44 33.51
CA PRO A 417 -11.28 -22.63 33.06
C PRO A 417 -10.39 -23.73 32.49
N SER A 418 -9.27 -23.35 31.86
CA SER A 418 -8.30 -24.28 31.26
C SER A 418 -7.45 -25.04 32.29
N GLN A 419 -7.41 -24.61 33.56
CA GLN A 419 -6.54 -25.19 34.59
C GLN A 419 -7.28 -25.90 35.72
N VAL A 420 -8.61 -25.92 35.71
CA VAL A 420 -9.44 -26.55 36.74
C VAL A 420 -9.00 -27.98 37.08
N ALA A 421 -8.71 -28.81 36.07
CA ALA A 421 -8.25 -30.19 36.29
C ALA A 421 -6.88 -30.23 36.98
N ALA A 422 -5.95 -29.35 36.57
CA ALA A 422 -4.62 -29.27 37.16
C ALA A 422 -4.66 -28.75 38.60
N ASP A 423 -5.60 -27.84 38.92
CA ASP A 423 -5.78 -27.29 40.25
C ASP A 423 -6.38 -28.33 41.21
N GLN A 424 -7.33 -29.14 40.73
CA GLN A 424 -7.89 -30.27 41.48
C GLN A 424 -6.82 -31.32 41.83
N THR A 425 -5.87 -31.58 40.93
CA THR A 425 -4.76 -32.50 41.21
C THR A 425 -3.65 -31.88 42.05
N GLY A 426 -3.52 -30.55 42.04
CA GLY A 426 -2.41 -29.79 42.65
C GLY A 426 -2.70 -29.22 44.04
N VAL A 427 -3.80 -29.61 44.70
CA VAL A 427 -4.28 -28.98 45.94
C VAL A 427 -3.22 -28.90 47.04
N ALA A 428 -2.39 -29.94 47.20
CA ALA A 428 -1.32 -29.95 48.20
C ALA A 428 -0.26 -28.88 47.91
N LEU A 429 0.18 -28.77 46.65
CA LEU A 429 1.17 -27.79 46.21
C LEU A 429 0.61 -26.35 46.28
N ILE A 430 -0.67 -26.17 45.98
CA ILE A 430 -1.36 -24.88 46.14
C ILE A 430 -1.33 -24.43 47.60
N LYS A 431 -1.73 -25.30 48.54
CA LYS A 431 -1.70 -24.97 49.97
C LYS A 431 -0.29 -24.63 50.46
N GLN A 432 0.70 -25.38 50.00
CA GLN A 432 2.10 -25.12 50.33
C GLN A 432 2.58 -23.78 49.77
N GLY A 433 2.23 -23.46 48.53
CA GLY A 433 2.52 -22.17 47.91
C GLY A 433 1.88 -20.99 48.65
N ILE A 434 0.64 -21.13 49.13
CA ILE A 434 -0.03 -20.12 49.95
C ILE A 434 0.72 -19.90 51.28
N ALA A 435 1.14 -20.96 51.95
CA ALA A 435 1.93 -20.83 53.18
C ALA A 435 3.26 -20.09 52.93
N TYR A 436 3.94 -20.37 51.83
CA TYR A 436 5.17 -19.66 51.45
C TYR A 436 4.97 -18.18 51.11
N LEU A 437 3.79 -17.83 50.59
CA LEU A 437 3.36 -16.45 50.33
C LEU A 437 3.20 -15.64 51.62
N GLU A 438 2.67 -16.27 52.67
CA GLU A 438 2.38 -15.67 53.97
C GLU A 438 3.63 -15.57 54.86
N ASP A 439 4.35 -16.67 55.05
CA ASP A 439 5.33 -16.76 56.14
C ASP A 439 6.80 -16.63 55.70
N ASP A 440 7.18 -17.11 54.50
CA ASP A 440 8.59 -17.25 54.11
C ASP A 440 9.08 -16.13 53.18
N ILE A 441 8.42 -15.92 52.02
CA ILE A 441 8.82 -14.85 51.09
C ILE A 441 8.28 -13.48 51.56
N GLY A 442 7.19 -13.47 52.32
CA GLY A 442 6.52 -12.24 52.77
C GLY A 442 6.01 -11.43 51.58
N CYS A 443 5.51 -12.09 50.53
CA CYS A 443 4.91 -11.40 49.38
C CYS A 443 3.75 -10.50 49.84
N ILE A 444 3.04 -10.93 50.88
CA ILE A 444 1.96 -10.19 51.53
C ILE A 444 2.44 -8.90 52.24
N ASP A 445 3.72 -8.77 52.56
CA ASP A 445 4.29 -7.53 53.14
C ASP A 445 4.27 -6.37 52.14
N CYS A 446 4.25 -6.69 50.83
CA CYS A 446 4.20 -5.71 49.74
C CYS A 446 2.88 -5.75 48.96
N HIS A 447 2.04 -6.77 49.12
CA HIS A 447 0.83 -7.00 48.34
C HIS A 447 -0.35 -7.42 49.22
N ALA A 448 -1.48 -6.71 49.15
CA ALA A 448 -2.71 -7.16 49.80
C ALA A 448 -3.27 -8.40 49.06
N PHE A 449 -3.55 -9.47 49.79
CA PHE A 449 -4.05 -10.72 49.24
C PHE A 449 -5.47 -10.99 49.76
N GLY A 450 -6.47 -11.01 48.87
CA GLY A 450 -7.85 -11.37 49.22
C GLY A 450 -8.73 -10.27 49.83
N GLU A 451 -8.19 -9.09 50.16
CA GLU A 451 -8.99 -7.91 50.49
C GLU A 451 -9.25 -7.05 49.24
N PRO A 452 -10.46 -6.49 49.05
CA PRO A 452 -10.68 -5.49 48.00
C PRO A 452 -9.84 -4.24 48.31
N ASP A 453 -9.12 -3.76 47.30
CA ASP A 453 -8.38 -2.48 47.36
C ASP A 453 -9.35 -1.34 47.77
N PRO A 454 -9.01 -0.50 48.77
CA PRO A 454 -9.88 0.60 49.21
C PRO A 454 -10.18 1.66 48.13
#